data_AF-A0A8T6DQT1-F1
#
_entry.id   AF-A0A8T6DQT1-F1
#
_cell.length_a   1.000
_cell.length_b   1.000
_cell.length_c   1.000
_cell.angle_alpha   90.00
_cell.angle_beta   90.00
_cell.angle_gamma   90.00
#
_symmetry.space_group_name_H-M   'P 1'
#
loop_
_entity.id
_entity.type
_entity.pdbx_description
1 polymer ?
#
loop_
_entity_poly.entity_id
_entity_poly.type
_entity_poly.pdbx_seq_one_letter_code
_entity_poly.pdbx_strand_id
1 'polypeptide(L)'
;MLRKGNKRGMNVDAQNDDANTIASLPNSRRRYILTTLLKGVSRAFYLSIRVLPTGMREPVAVAYLLARAADTISDTPTLSHAQRLAHLCEFRKATQGQASAVRLPCSLAEIQPSAGERELLQALPEVLSLLDSIVADDAKLVRAVVLTLTRGMRFDLTTFSRIDRETTVALNSTEQLDEYCNLVAGCVGEFFTDLAISHTPALAHWDAHEMRSLGVRFGKALQMTNILRDLPRDLRNGRCYIPKSALDSTGLTPV
;
A
#
# COMPACT_ATOMS: atom_id res chain seq x y z
N MET A 1 -20.93 -19.25 -69.26
CA MET A 1 -22.12 -19.43 -68.39
C MET A 1 -21.67 -20.18 -67.14
N LEU A 2 -21.76 -19.52 -65.97
CA LEU A 2 -21.88 -20.05 -64.59
C LEU A 2 -20.77 -21.00 -64.06
N ARG A 3 -19.76 -20.53 -63.31
CA ARG A 3 -19.67 -20.14 -61.88
C ARG A 3 -19.63 -21.29 -60.85
N LYS A 4 -18.57 -21.21 -60.03
CA LYS A 4 -18.35 -21.65 -58.63
C LYS A 4 -17.91 -23.11 -58.39
N GLY A 5 -16.60 -23.25 -58.20
CA GLY A 5 -16.05 -24.16 -57.20
C GLY A 5 -15.96 -23.44 -55.84
N ASN A 6 -16.35 -24.10 -54.77
CA ASN A 6 -15.96 -23.71 -53.41
C ASN A 6 -15.66 -24.97 -52.60
N LYS A 7 -14.42 -25.09 -52.14
CA LYS A 7 -13.95 -26.16 -51.25
C LYS A 7 -13.85 -25.61 -49.82
N ARG A 8 -14.35 -26.43 -48.90
CA ARG A 8 -13.85 -26.73 -47.54
C ARG A 8 -13.79 -25.62 -46.50
N GLY A 9 -14.30 -25.98 -45.32
CA GLY A 9 -13.92 -25.39 -44.04
C GLY A 9 -14.94 -25.71 -42.96
N MET A 10 -14.78 -26.83 -42.27
CA MET A 10 -15.40 -27.07 -40.96
C MET A 10 -15.01 -25.94 -40.01
N ASN A 11 -15.94 -25.45 -39.20
CA ASN A 11 -15.58 -25.05 -37.84
C ASN A 11 -16.71 -25.40 -36.88
N VAL A 12 -16.36 -26.28 -35.95
CA VAL A 12 -17.11 -26.61 -34.74
C VAL A 12 -16.38 -25.86 -33.62
N ASP A 13 -17.14 -25.46 -32.60
CA ASP A 13 -16.69 -24.94 -31.30
C ASP A 13 -16.24 -23.47 -31.17
N ALA A 14 -17.00 -22.74 -30.34
CA ALA A 14 -16.56 -22.05 -29.11
C ALA A 14 -17.54 -20.87 -28.84
N GLN A 15 -18.49 -20.98 -27.91
CA GLN A 15 -18.34 -20.76 -26.46
C GLN A 15 -17.91 -19.34 -26.07
N ASN A 16 -18.77 -18.72 -25.25
CA ASN A 16 -18.52 -17.62 -24.30
C ASN A 16 -18.10 -16.25 -24.85
N ASP A 17 -19.10 -15.41 -25.11
CA ASP A 17 -18.97 -13.94 -25.08
C ASP A 17 -19.45 -13.34 -23.73
N ASP A 18 -19.24 -14.06 -22.62
CA ASP A 18 -19.33 -13.50 -21.26
C ASP A 18 -17.91 -13.27 -20.72
N ALA A 19 -17.26 -12.21 -21.19
CA ALA A 19 -15.98 -11.74 -20.66
C ALA A 19 -16.07 -10.27 -20.22
N ASN A 20 -16.65 -10.09 -19.03
CA ASN A 20 -16.18 -9.15 -18.00
C ASN A 20 -15.73 -7.75 -18.46
N THR A 21 -16.67 -6.91 -18.90
CA THR A 21 -16.43 -5.45 -18.95
C THR A 21 -16.56 -4.88 -17.55
N ILE A 22 -15.44 -4.72 -16.84
CA ILE A 22 -15.43 -3.90 -15.62
C ILE A 22 -15.80 -2.48 -16.06
N ALA A 23 -16.98 -2.00 -15.67
CA ALA A 23 -17.44 -0.67 -16.02
C ALA A 23 -16.38 0.36 -15.59
N SER A 24 -15.81 1.08 -16.55
CA SER A 24 -14.78 2.10 -16.29
C SER A 24 -15.35 3.17 -15.35
N LEU A 25 -14.64 3.47 -14.26
CA LEU A 25 -15.07 4.48 -13.28
C LEU A 25 -15.35 5.83 -13.97
N PRO A 26 -16.50 6.49 -13.70
CA PRO A 26 -16.80 7.80 -14.29
C PRO A 26 -15.71 8.84 -13.97
N ASN A 27 -15.36 9.69 -14.94
CA ASN A 27 -14.32 10.72 -14.79
C ASN A 27 -14.53 11.66 -13.59
N SER A 28 -15.80 11.98 -13.27
CA SER A 28 -16.15 12.79 -12.09
C SER A 28 -15.77 12.08 -10.79
N ARG A 29 -16.03 10.77 -10.70
CA ARG A 29 -15.71 9.95 -9.53
C ARG A 29 -14.20 9.73 -9.40
N ARG A 30 -13.50 9.44 -10.50
CA ARG A 30 -12.03 9.39 -10.55
C ARG A 30 -11.41 10.67 -10.00
N ARG A 31 -11.86 11.83 -10.49
CA ARG A 31 -11.39 13.13 -10.00
C ARG A 31 -11.67 13.33 -8.52
N TYR A 32 -12.85 12.96 -8.05
CA TYR A 32 -13.21 13.07 -6.64
C TYR A 32 -12.27 12.25 -5.75
N ILE A 33 -12.00 10.98 -6.11
CA ILE A 33 -11.10 10.09 -5.36
C ILE A 33 -9.69 10.68 -5.29
N LEU A 34 -9.16 11.13 -6.43
CA LEU A 34 -7.78 11.65 -6.53
C LEU A 34 -7.62 13.07 -5.97
N THR A 35 -8.70 13.74 -5.55
CA THR A 35 -8.64 15.11 -5.02
C THR A 35 -9.32 15.24 -3.67
N THR A 36 -10.65 15.23 -3.64
CA THR A 36 -11.45 15.44 -2.42
C THR A 36 -11.20 14.36 -1.39
N LEU A 37 -11.30 13.09 -1.77
CA LEU A 37 -11.09 11.97 -0.85
C LEU A 37 -9.65 11.94 -0.35
N LEU A 38 -8.67 12.04 -1.26
CA LEU A 38 -7.25 12.13 -0.91
C LEU A 38 -6.95 13.26 0.08
N LYS A 39 -7.50 14.45 -0.15
CA LYS A 39 -7.36 15.60 0.76
C LYS A 39 -8.04 15.33 2.11
N GLY A 40 -9.16 14.60 2.11
CA GLY A 40 -9.90 14.20 3.30
C GLY A 40 -9.12 13.26 4.22
N VAL A 41 -8.28 12.39 3.67
CA VAL A 41 -7.40 11.51 4.47
C VAL A 41 -6.03 12.11 4.78
N SER A 42 -5.51 13.03 3.96
CA SER A 42 -4.29 13.79 4.30
C SER A 42 -4.13 15.06 3.47
N ARG A 43 -4.29 16.21 4.14
CA ARG A 43 -4.07 17.53 3.53
C ARG A 43 -2.61 17.75 3.12
N ALA A 44 -1.66 17.38 3.97
CA ALA A 44 -0.23 17.61 3.71
C ALA A 44 0.27 16.78 2.52
N PHE A 45 -0.13 15.51 2.46
CA PHE A 45 0.27 14.64 1.35
C PHE A 45 -0.43 15.03 0.05
N TYR A 46 -1.71 15.40 0.11
CA TYR A 46 -2.43 15.97 -1.04
C TYR A 46 -1.68 17.16 -1.65
N LEU A 47 -1.21 18.11 -0.84
CA LEU A 47 -0.44 19.26 -1.31
C LEU A 47 0.89 18.82 -1.94
N SER A 48 1.57 17.83 -1.37
CA SER A 48 2.84 17.31 -1.89
C SER A 48 2.68 16.67 -3.27
N ILE A 49 1.62 15.86 -3.47
CA ILE A 49 1.32 15.25 -4.78
C ILE A 49 1.10 16.31 -5.86
N ARG A 50 0.50 17.47 -5.53
CA ARG A 50 0.23 18.54 -6.51
C ARG A 50 1.49 19.15 -7.11
N VAL A 51 2.63 19.05 -6.42
CA VAL A 51 3.93 19.56 -6.89
C VAL A 51 4.63 18.57 -7.84
N LEU A 52 4.25 17.29 -7.81
CA LEU A 52 4.85 16.27 -8.67
C LEU A 52 4.59 16.52 -10.16
N PRO A 53 5.46 16.01 -11.06
CA PRO A 53 5.18 15.91 -12.49
C PRO A 53 3.83 15.25 -12.75
N THR A 54 3.10 15.72 -13.76
CA THR A 54 1.70 15.31 -14.02
C THR A 54 1.53 13.79 -14.13
N GLY A 55 2.46 13.09 -14.79
CA GLY A 55 2.41 11.63 -14.94
C GLY A 55 2.53 10.85 -13.62
N MET A 56 3.21 11.41 -12.62
CA MET A 56 3.40 10.74 -11.32
C MET A 56 2.21 10.93 -10.37
N ARG A 57 1.39 11.97 -10.57
CA ARG A 57 0.39 12.37 -9.56
C ARG A 57 -0.62 11.27 -9.28
N GLU A 58 -1.12 10.65 -10.33
CA GLU A 58 -2.14 9.62 -10.23
C GLU A 58 -1.62 8.31 -9.62
N PRO A 59 -0.52 7.69 -10.10
CA PRO A 59 -0.02 6.47 -9.47
C PRO A 59 0.42 6.68 -8.01
N VAL A 60 1.00 7.83 -7.67
CA VAL A 60 1.34 8.17 -6.28
C VAL A 60 0.09 8.36 -5.42
N ALA A 61 -0.94 9.01 -5.93
CA ALA A 61 -2.22 9.17 -5.23
C ALA A 61 -2.89 7.81 -4.96
N VAL A 62 -2.94 6.92 -5.96
CA VAL A 62 -3.50 5.57 -5.82
C VAL A 62 -2.70 4.75 -4.81
N ALA A 63 -1.36 4.74 -4.91
CA ALA A 63 -0.49 4.05 -3.95
C ALA A 63 -0.73 4.54 -2.52
N TYR A 64 -0.84 5.85 -2.33
CA TYR A 64 -1.08 6.43 -1.02
C TYR A 64 -2.45 6.08 -0.45
N LEU A 65 -3.52 6.17 -1.25
CA LEU A 65 -4.87 5.80 -0.81
C LEU A 65 -4.94 4.33 -0.39
N LEU A 66 -4.31 3.44 -1.16
CA LEU A 66 -4.24 2.01 -0.82
C LEU A 66 -3.40 1.76 0.44
N ALA A 67 -2.23 2.40 0.56
CA ALA A 67 -1.40 2.30 1.75
C ALA A 67 -2.14 2.82 2.99
N ARG A 68 -2.84 3.96 2.88
CA ARG A 68 -3.65 4.52 3.98
C ARG A 68 -4.83 3.61 4.35
N ALA A 69 -5.50 3.01 3.38
CA ALA A 69 -6.56 2.05 3.66
C ALA A 69 -6.02 0.84 4.45
N ALA A 70 -4.87 0.29 4.03
CA ALA A 70 -4.24 -0.82 4.74
C ALA A 70 -3.76 -0.45 6.16
N ASP A 71 -3.27 0.77 6.34
CA ASP A 71 -2.89 1.36 7.63
C ASP A 71 -4.10 1.44 8.56
N THR A 72 -5.22 2.01 8.08
CA THR A 72 -6.49 2.06 8.83
C THR A 72 -6.97 0.65 9.24
N ILE A 73 -6.89 -0.34 8.35
CA ILE A 73 -7.24 -1.74 8.66
C ILE A 73 -6.35 -2.30 9.78
N SER A 74 -5.04 -2.02 9.73
CA SER A 74 -4.04 -2.55 10.67
C SER A 74 -4.12 -1.89 12.05
N ASP A 75 -4.52 -0.62 12.10
CA ASP A 75 -4.53 0.20 13.32
C ASP A 75 -5.91 0.32 13.98
N THR A 76 -6.96 -0.25 13.39
CA THR A 76 -8.31 -0.22 13.99
C THR A 76 -8.32 -0.90 15.37
N PRO A 77 -8.48 -0.14 16.48
CA PRO A 77 -8.24 -0.66 17.83
C PRO A 77 -9.35 -1.58 18.34
N THR A 78 -10.57 -1.42 17.81
CA THR A 78 -11.76 -2.22 18.16
C THR A 78 -11.70 -3.65 17.61
N LEU A 79 -10.83 -3.91 16.64
CA LEU A 79 -10.62 -5.25 16.10
C LEU A 79 -9.56 -6.01 16.89
N SER A 80 -9.78 -7.31 17.05
CA SER A 80 -8.74 -8.20 17.53
C SER A 80 -7.60 -8.30 16.53
N HIS A 81 -6.45 -8.73 17.03
CA HIS A 81 -5.26 -8.91 16.22
C HIS A 81 -5.46 -9.86 15.03
N ALA A 82 -6.15 -10.97 15.27
CA ALA A 82 -6.47 -11.96 14.25
C ALA A 82 -7.42 -11.39 13.19
N GLN A 83 -8.38 -10.56 13.59
CA GLN A 83 -9.29 -9.88 12.66
C GLN A 83 -8.55 -8.90 11.76
N ARG A 84 -7.66 -8.06 12.33
CA ARG A 84 -6.83 -7.12 11.55
C ARG A 84 -5.97 -7.86 10.53
N LEU A 85 -5.31 -8.95 10.95
CA LEU A 85 -4.50 -9.77 10.06
C LEU A 85 -5.33 -10.40 8.93
N ALA A 86 -6.53 -10.93 9.24
CA ALA A 86 -7.43 -11.51 8.26
C ALA A 86 -7.88 -10.47 7.21
N HIS A 87 -8.33 -9.29 7.65
CA HIS A 87 -8.72 -8.21 6.74
C HIS A 87 -7.55 -7.70 5.89
N LEU A 88 -6.35 -7.58 6.47
CA LEU A 88 -5.16 -7.21 5.74
C LEU A 88 -4.78 -8.26 4.68
N CYS A 89 -4.98 -9.55 4.97
CA CYS A 89 -4.79 -10.62 3.98
C CYS A 89 -5.80 -10.53 2.82
N GLU A 90 -7.07 -10.24 3.08
CA GLU A 90 -8.07 -10.02 2.02
C GLU A 90 -7.74 -8.77 1.18
N PHE A 91 -7.35 -7.67 1.82
CA PHE A 91 -6.86 -6.46 1.15
C PHE A 91 -5.67 -6.76 0.21
N ARG A 92 -4.74 -7.61 0.66
CA ARG A 92 -3.58 -8.01 -0.16
C ARG A 92 -3.99 -8.81 -1.39
N LYS A 93 -4.90 -9.77 -1.26
CA LYS A 93 -5.44 -10.53 -2.40
C LYS A 93 -6.08 -9.60 -3.43
N ALA A 94 -6.85 -8.61 -2.96
CA ALA A 94 -7.41 -7.55 -3.79
C ALA A 94 -6.37 -6.83 -4.63
N THR A 95 -5.31 -6.39 -3.95
CA THR A 95 -4.20 -5.63 -4.53
C THR A 95 -3.41 -6.46 -5.54
N GLN A 96 -3.51 -7.79 -5.50
CA GLN A 96 -2.91 -8.68 -6.50
C GLN A 96 -3.77 -8.86 -7.77
N GLY A 97 -4.90 -8.16 -7.88
CA GLY A 97 -5.82 -8.27 -9.03
C GLY A 97 -6.94 -9.29 -8.82
N GLN A 98 -7.09 -9.85 -7.61
CA GLN A 98 -8.22 -10.70 -7.25
C GLN A 98 -9.37 -9.82 -6.72
N ALA A 99 -9.75 -8.78 -7.47
CA ALA A 99 -10.65 -7.69 -7.03
C ALA A 99 -12.06 -8.20 -6.66
N SER A 100 -12.54 -9.26 -7.30
CA SER A 100 -13.80 -9.93 -6.97
C SER A 100 -13.82 -10.66 -5.62
N ALA A 101 -12.66 -10.79 -4.95
CA ALA A 101 -12.54 -11.45 -3.65
C ALA A 101 -12.70 -10.50 -2.45
N VAL A 102 -12.75 -9.17 -2.65
CA VAL A 102 -12.81 -8.24 -1.52
C VAL A 102 -14.20 -8.20 -0.92
N ARG A 103 -14.33 -8.82 0.25
CA ARG A 103 -15.41 -8.56 1.19
C ARG A 103 -14.81 -7.99 2.45
N LEU A 104 -14.30 -6.76 2.39
CA LEU A 104 -14.11 -6.01 3.63
C LEU A 104 -15.50 -5.73 4.19
N PRO A 105 -15.78 -6.06 5.46
CA PRO A 105 -17.08 -5.81 6.05
C PRO A 105 -17.40 -4.31 6.01
N CYS A 106 -18.61 -3.92 5.60
CA CYS A 106 -19.06 -2.53 5.71
C CYS A 106 -18.90 -1.99 7.14
N SER A 107 -19.07 -2.87 8.14
CA SER A 107 -18.85 -2.55 9.54
C SER A 107 -17.43 -2.08 9.86
N LEU A 108 -16.41 -2.45 9.08
CA LEU A 108 -15.05 -1.95 9.26
C LEU A 108 -14.93 -0.46 8.93
N ALA A 109 -15.69 0.05 7.96
CA ALA A 109 -15.73 1.47 7.67
C ALA A 109 -16.52 2.25 8.73
N GLU A 110 -17.62 1.68 9.22
CA GLU A 110 -18.51 2.33 10.19
C GLU A 110 -17.84 2.61 11.55
N ILE A 111 -16.91 1.74 11.95
CA ILE A 111 -16.17 1.89 13.21
C ILE A 111 -15.02 2.90 13.15
N GLN A 112 -14.73 3.48 11.98
CA GLN A 112 -13.63 4.45 11.87
C GLN A 112 -14.04 5.82 12.44
N PRO A 113 -13.21 6.42 13.32
CA PRO A 113 -13.50 7.72 13.90
C PRO A 113 -13.35 8.86 12.87
N SER A 114 -12.40 8.72 11.95
CA SER A 114 -12.17 9.71 10.88
C SER A 114 -13.18 9.55 9.76
N ALA A 115 -13.90 10.62 9.44
CA ALA A 115 -14.83 10.64 8.31
C ALA A 115 -14.13 10.33 6.97
N GLY A 116 -12.90 10.82 6.79
CA GLY A 116 -12.11 10.57 5.57
C GLY A 116 -11.67 9.12 5.45
N GLU A 117 -11.27 8.48 6.55
CA GLU A 117 -10.86 7.06 6.53
C GLU A 117 -12.06 6.13 6.34
N ARG A 118 -13.21 6.46 6.95
CA ARG A 118 -14.47 5.77 6.69
C ARG A 118 -14.84 5.83 5.21
N GLU A 119 -14.81 7.03 4.63
CA GLU A 119 -15.11 7.21 3.20
C GLU A 119 -14.10 6.47 2.31
N LEU A 120 -12.81 6.47 2.69
CA LEU A 120 -11.77 5.74 1.97
C LEU A 120 -12.05 4.23 1.95
N LEU A 121 -12.39 3.64 3.10
CA LEU A 121 -12.70 2.20 3.16
C LEU A 121 -13.96 1.86 2.36
N GLN A 122 -14.97 2.74 2.34
CA GLN A 122 -16.16 2.58 1.49
C GLN A 122 -15.82 2.68 0.00
N ALA A 123 -14.92 3.57 -0.37
CA ALA A 123 -14.47 3.77 -1.75
C ALA A 123 -13.38 2.78 -2.18
N LEU A 124 -12.93 1.86 -1.33
CA LEU A 124 -11.81 0.97 -1.64
C LEU A 124 -11.99 0.16 -2.93
N PRO A 125 -13.17 -0.43 -3.25
CA PRO A 125 -13.37 -1.12 -4.52
C PRO A 125 -13.12 -0.21 -5.73
N GLU A 126 -13.47 1.08 -5.61
CA GLU A 126 -13.24 2.07 -6.65
C GLU A 126 -11.76 2.44 -6.76
N VAL A 127 -11.04 2.55 -5.64
CA VAL A 127 -9.58 2.80 -5.64
C VAL A 127 -8.83 1.61 -6.28
N LEU A 128 -9.26 0.37 -6.02
CA LEU A 128 -8.72 -0.83 -6.66
C LEU A 128 -9.03 -0.85 -8.16
N SER A 129 -10.25 -0.49 -8.57
CA SER A 129 -10.58 -0.34 -9.99
C SER A 129 -9.76 0.78 -10.65
N LEU A 130 -9.45 1.86 -9.94
CA LEU A 130 -8.52 2.88 -10.43
C LEU A 130 -7.12 2.32 -10.66
N LEU A 131 -6.58 1.52 -9.73
CA LEU A 131 -5.31 0.81 -9.92
C LEU A 131 -5.31 -0.10 -11.15
N ASP A 132 -6.43 -0.76 -11.45
CA ASP A 132 -6.56 -1.59 -12.66
C ASP A 132 -6.59 -0.75 -13.96
N SER A 133 -6.87 0.54 -13.85
CA SER A 133 -7.09 1.45 -14.99
C SER A 133 -5.95 2.43 -15.29
N ILE A 134 -4.92 2.51 -14.43
CA ILE A 134 -3.72 3.32 -14.72
C ILE A 134 -2.78 2.59 -15.69
N VAL A 135 -1.73 3.28 -16.13
CA VAL A 135 -0.70 2.70 -17.02
C VAL A 135 -0.15 1.40 -16.41
N ALA A 136 -0.04 0.35 -17.22
CA ALA A 136 0.27 -0.99 -16.74
C ALA A 136 1.58 -1.08 -15.95
N ASP A 137 2.62 -0.35 -16.37
CA ASP A 137 3.91 -0.33 -15.66
C ASP A 137 3.82 0.42 -14.33
N ASP A 138 3.06 1.52 -14.28
CA ASP A 138 2.78 2.22 -13.02
C ASP A 138 1.95 1.34 -12.07
N ALA A 139 0.95 0.62 -12.58
CA ALA A 139 0.15 -0.31 -11.79
C ALA A 139 1.02 -1.41 -11.15
N LYS A 140 2.03 -1.93 -11.87
CA LYS A 140 2.99 -2.90 -11.31
C LYS A 140 3.77 -2.29 -10.15
N LEU A 141 4.28 -1.05 -10.30
CA LEU A 141 5.00 -0.35 -9.25
C LEU A 141 4.12 -0.08 -8.02
N VAL A 142 2.88 0.38 -8.24
CA VAL A 142 1.90 0.61 -7.16
C VAL A 142 1.57 -0.69 -6.42
N ARG A 143 1.33 -1.80 -7.13
CA ARG A 143 1.09 -3.09 -6.49
C ARG A 143 2.31 -3.54 -5.68
N ALA A 144 3.50 -3.44 -6.25
CA ALA A 144 4.73 -3.86 -5.58
C ALA A 144 4.94 -3.11 -4.26
N VAL A 145 4.81 -1.78 -4.26
CA VAL A 145 4.99 -0.98 -3.04
C VAL A 145 3.91 -1.28 -2.01
N VAL A 146 2.63 -1.34 -2.40
CA VAL A 146 1.52 -1.62 -1.46
C VAL A 146 1.64 -3.03 -0.86
N LEU A 147 2.04 -4.03 -1.67
CA LEU A 147 2.26 -5.39 -1.16
C LEU A 147 3.49 -5.50 -0.26
N THR A 148 4.48 -4.63 -0.43
CA THR A 148 5.65 -4.58 0.46
C THR A 148 5.31 -3.88 1.78
N LEU A 149 4.63 -2.74 1.72
CA LEU A 149 4.11 -2.03 2.89
C LEU A 149 3.23 -2.92 3.76
N THR A 150 2.28 -3.62 3.14
CA THR A 150 1.40 -4.53 3.87
C THR A 150 2.10 -5.79 4.37
N ARG A 151 3.28 -6.15 3.84
CA ARG A 151 4.14 -7.18 4.46
C ARG A 151 4.74 -6.64 5.76
N GLY A 152 5.18 -5.39 5.79
CA GLY A 152 5.62 -4.70 7.01
C GLY A 152 4.52 -4.60 8.07
N MET A 153 3.30 -4.25 7.68
CA MET A 153 2.14 -4.23 8.61
C MET A 153 1.84 -5.63 9.17
N ARG A 154 1.92 -6.68 8.36
CA ARG A 154 1.78 -8.06 8.85
C ARG A 154 2.89 -8.43 9.82
N PHE A 155 4.13 -8.07 9.51
CA PHE A 155 5.28 -8.28 10.39
C PHE A 155 5.04 -7.61 11.75
N ASP A 156 4.62 -6.35 11.74
CA ASP A 156 4.30 -5.56 12.94
C ASP A 156 3.26 -6.28 13.78
N LEU A 157 2.13 -6.62 13.14
CA LEU A 157 1.06 -7.34 13.79
C LEU A 157 1.64 -8.63 14.40
N THR A 158 2.27 -9.50 13.64
CA THR A 158 2.77 -10.79 14.18
C THR A 158 3.76 -10.62 15.34
N THR A 159 4.67 -9.65 15.24
CA THR A 159 5.71 -9.40 16.24
C THR A 159 5.14 -8.92 17.56
N PHE A 160 4.17 -8.00 17.50
CA PHE A 160 3.56 -7.36 18.65
C PHE A 160 2.22 -8.01 19.08
N SER A 161 1.97 -9.24 18.64
CA SER A 161 0.73 -9.96 18.90
C SER A 161 0.52 -10.38 20.36
N ARG A 162 1.60 -10.45 21.14
CA ARG A 162 1.61 -10.95 22.53
C ARG A 162 1.66 -9.85 23.59
N ILE A 163 1.39 -8.61 23.20
CA ILE A 163 1.37 -7.49 24.14
C ILE A 163 0.18 -7.67 25.08
N ASP A 164 0.47 -7.77 26.38
CA ASP A 164 -0.50 -7.59 27.45
C ASP A 164 -0.25 -6.24 28.16
N ARG A 165 -1.01 -5.94 29.22
CA ARG A 165 -0.90 -4.64 29.92
C ARG A 165 0.43 -4.45 30.66
N GLU A 166 1.24 -5.50 30.80
CA GLU A 166 2.44 -5.51 31.65
C GLU A 166 3.73 -5.82 30.87
N THR A 167 3.61 -6.26 29.61
CA THR A 167 4.75 -6.75 28.83
C THR A 167 4.99 -5.93 27.56
N THR A 168 6.11 -5.21 27.53
CA THR A 168 6.63 -4.59 26.30
C THR A 168 7.38 -5.62 25.47
N VAL A 169 7.07 -5.71 24.18
CA VAL A 169 7.80 -6.53 23.23
C VAL A 169 8.76 -5.64 22.43
N ALA A 170 10.03 -6.00 22.41
CA ALA A 170 11.06 -5.34 21.62
C ALA A 170 11.48 -6.19 20.41
N LEU A 171 11.93 -5.54 19.32
CA LEU A 171 12.62 -6.22 18.22
C LEU A 171 13.88 -6.93 18.73
N ASN A 172 14.30 -7.99 18.07
CA ASN A 172 15.43 -8.80 18.51
C ASN A 172 16.78 -8.18 18.11
N SER A 173 16.92 -7.71 16.86
CA SER A 173 18.20 -7.27 16.31
C SER A 173 18.10 -6.04 15.41
N THR A 174 19.25 -5.41 15.16
CA THR A 174 19.38 -4.28 14.24
C THR A 174 18.99 -4.67 12.81
N GLU A 175 19.27 -5.89 12.38
CA GLU A 175 18.87 -6.42 11.07
C GLU A 175 17.36 -6.53 10.96
N GLN A 176 16.68 -6.92 12.05
CA GLN A 176 15.22 -6.97 12.08
C GLN A 176 14.62 -5.56 12.03
N LEU A 177 15.23 -4.58 12.71
CA LEU A 177 14.84 -3.17 12.60
C LEU A 177 15.04 -2.65 11.16
N ASP A 178 16.17 -2.98 10.54
CA ASP A 178 16.47 -2.58 9.15
C ASP A 178 15.49 -3.21 8.16
N GLU A 179 15.17 -4.51 8.29
CA GLU A 179 14.16 -5.19 7.49
C GLU A 179 12.80 -4.51 7.66
N TYR A 180 12.39 -4.22 8.90
CA TYR A 180 11.14 -3.53 9.17
C TYR A 180 11.10 -2.15 8.50
N CYS A 181 12.13 -1.31 8.70
CA CYS A 181 12.24 0.01 8.07
C CYS A 181 12.23 -0.08 6.55
N ASN A 182 12.85 -1.12 5.98
CA ASN A 182 12.80 -1.37 4.55
C ASN A 182 11.37 -1.65 4.06
N LEU A 183 10.65 -2.53 4.77
CA LEU A 183 9.30 -2.94 4.41
C LEU A 183 8.30 -1.78 4.47
N VAL A 184 8.38 -0.93 5.49
CA VAL A 184 7.37 0.13 5.73
C VAL A 184 7.73 1.50 5.14
N ALA A 185 8.99 1.74 4.76
CA ALA A 185 9.41 3.04 4.23
C ALA A 185 10.50 2.97 3.16
N GLY A 186 11.47 2.06 3.27
CA GLY A 186 12.52 1.90 2.26
C GLY A 186 11.96 1.61 0.86
N CYS A 187 11.00 0.69 0.75
CA CYS A 187 10.34 0.35 -0.50
C CYS A 187 9.59 1.52 -1.17
N VAL A 188 9.17 2.52 -0.38
CA VAL A 188 8.54 3.74 -0.90
C VAL A 188 9.58 4.59 -1.65
N GLY A 189 10.82 4.61 -1.17
CA GLY A 189 11.92 5.29 -1.87
C GLY A 189 12.24 4.68 -3.23
N GLU A 190 12.23 3.35 -3.33
CA GLU A 190 12.39 2.64 -4.61
C GLU A 190 11.24 2.99 -5.57
N PHE A 191 10.01 2.89 -5.09
CA PHE A 191 8.80 3.23 -5.84
C PHE A 191 8.83 4.65 -6.42
N PHE A 192 9.18 5.64 -5.59
CA PHE A 192 9.29 7.03 -6.06
C PHE A 192 10.41 7.20 -7.07
N THR A 193 11.53 6.50 -6.90
CA THR A 193 12.67 6.55 -7.83
C THR A 193 12.27 6.03 -9.21
N ASP A 194 11.66 4.84 -9.26
CA ASP A 194 11.28 4.21 -10.52
C ASP A 194 10.21 5.03 -11.26
N LEU A 195 9.22 5.58 -10.54
CA LEU A 195 8.25 6.51 -11.13
C LEU A 195 8.89 7.80 -11.61
N ALA A 196 9.81 8.39 -10.83
CA ALA A 196 10.45 9.65 -11.19
C ALA A 196 11.25 9.50 -12.49
N ILE A 197 12.05 8.44 -12.61
CA ILE A 197 12.81 8.14 -13.82
C ILE A 197 11.87 7.90 -15.01
N SER A 198 10.77 7.17 -14.81
CA SER A 198 9.82 6.84 -15.88
C SER A 198 9.04 8.05 -16.41
N HIS A 199 8.68 8.99 -15.53
CA HIS A 199 7.80 10.12 -15.85
C HIS A 199 8.51 11.46 -15.99
N THR A 200 9.84 11.50 -15.80
CA THR A 200 10.63 12.73 -15.88
C THR A 200 11.82 12.53 -16.83
N PRO A 201 11.68 12.92 -18.12
CA PRO A 201 12.73 12.68 -19.13
C PRO A 201 14.11 13.22 -18.76
N ALA A 202 14.15 14.32 -17.99
CA ALA A 202 15.41 14.90 -17.50
C ALA A 202 16.20 13.95 -16.57
N LEU A 203 15.55 12.94 -15.98
CA LEU A 203 16.16 11.97 -15.06
C LEU A 203 16.54 10.65 -15.75
N ALA A 204 16.29 10.50 -17.06
CA ALA A 204 16.52 9.23 -17.77
C ALA A 204 17.99 8.78 -17.79
N HIS A 205 18.93 9.70 -17.54
CA HIS A 205 20.37 9.42 -17.49
C HIS A 205 20.86 8.97 -16.10
N TRP A 206 19.99 8.97 -15.08
CA TRP A 206 20.37 8.56 -13.73
C TRP A 206 20.65 7.06 -13.67
N ASP A 207 21.64 6.67 -12.86
CA ASP A 207 21.83 5.27 -12.49
C ASP A 207 20.66 4.83 -11.59
N ALA A 208 19.73 4.07 -12.16
CA ALA A 208 18.55 3.62 -11.45
C ALA A 208 18.87 2.74 -10.23
N HIS A 209 19.96 1.98 -10.26
CA HIS A 209 20.36 1.14 -9.13
C HIS A 209 20.88 2.01 -7.97
N GLU A 210 21.75 2.97 -8.27
CA GLU A 210 22.26 3.89 -7.25
C GLU A 210 21.13 4.73 -6.65
N MET A 211 20.25 5.27 -7.49
CA MET A 211 19.14 6.11 -7.02
C MET A 211 18.13 5.33 -6.18
N ARG A 212 17.84 4.06 -6.52
CA ARG A 212 17.02 3.20 -5.67
C ARG A 212 17.67 2.97 -4.30
N SER A 213 18.97 2.69 -4.26
CA SER A 213 19.70 2.54 -3.00
C SER A 213 19.65 3.80 -2.13
N LEU A 214 19.78 4.98 -2.74
CA LEU A 214 19.58 6.26 -2.05
C LEU A 214 18.15 6.43 -1.55
N GLY A 215 17.15 6.12 -2.38
CA GLY A 215 15.73 6.15 -2.01
C GLY A 215 15.42 5.26 -0.81
N VAL A 216 15.93 4.02 -0.79
CA VAL A 216 15.80 3.09 0.34
C VAL A 216 16.37 3.70 1.61
N ARG A 217 17.59 4.23 1.55
CA ARG A 217 18.24 4.86 2.72
C ARG A 217 17.45 6.07 3.22
N PHE A 218 16.92 6.89 2.32
CA PHE A 218 16.09 8.03 2.67
C PHE A 218 14.80 7.60 3.38
N GLY A 219 14.09 6.61 2.83
CA GLY A 219 12.89 6.05 3.45
C GLY A 219 13.16 5.46 4.83
N LYS A 220 14.23 4.67 4.97
CA LYS A 220 14.65 4.11 6.26
C LYS A 220 14.97 5.21 7.28
N ALA A 221 15.68 6.26 6.89
CA ALA A 221 16.00 7.37 7.79
C ALA A 221 14.75 8.11 8.30
N LEU A 222 13.75 8.34 7.43
CA LEU A 222 12.47 8.91 7.84
C LEU A 222 11.74 7.99 8.83
N GLN A 223 11.74 6.68 8.60
CA GLN A 223 11.10 5.74 9.51
C GLN A 223 11.81 5.65 10.86
N MET A 224 13.15 5.63 10.88
CA MET A 224 13.92 5.68 12.12
C MET A 224 13.62 6.97 12.91
N THR A 225 13.46 8.09 12.22
CA THR A 225 13.05 9.37 12.84
C THR A 225 11.65 9.26 13.46
N ASN A 226 10.70 8.63 12.77
CA ASN A 226 9.37 8.37 13.31
C ASN A 226 9.43 7.46 14.55
N ILE A 227 10.19 6.36 14.49
CA ILE A 227 10.39 5.45 15.61
C ILE A 227 10.92 6.18 16.84
N LEU A 228 11.93 7.03 16.70
CA LEU A 228 12.48 7.80 17.82
C LEU A 228 11.50 8.84 18.36
N ARG A 229 10.78 9.54 17.48
CA ARG A 229 9.79 10.55 17.85
C ARG A 229 8.61 9.92 18.62
N ASP A 230 8.13 8.78 18.15
CA ASP A 230 6.91 8.15 18.62
C ASP A 230 7.17 7.11 19.74
N LEU A 231 8.45 6.84 20.06
CA LEU A 231 8.90 5.90 21.09
C LEU A 231 8.09 5.97 22.41
N PRO A 232 7.84 7.15 23.03
CA PRO A 232 7.08 7.18 24.28
C PRO A 232 5.65 6.65 24.13
N ARG A 233 5.02 6.87 22.97
CA ARG A 233 3.67 6.37 22.68
C ARG A 233 3.70 4.87 22.41
N ASP A 234 4.69 4.39 21.66
CA ASP A 234 4.82 2.98 21.32
C ASP A 234 5.08 2.14 22.57
N LEU A 235 5.96 2.59 23.47
CA LEU A 235 6.21 1.92 24.76
C LEU A 235 4.94 1.82 25.61
N ARG A 236 4.12 2.88 25.68
CA ARG A 236 2.81 2.83 26.37
C ARG A 236 1.84 1.84 25.75
N ASN A 237 2.02 1.50 24.48
CA ASN A 237 1.24 0.48 23.78
C ASN A 237 1.93 -0.90 23.81
N GLY A 238 3.00 -1.07 24.59
CA GLY A 238 3.78 -2.31 24.71
C GLY A 238 4.65 -2.64 23.49
N ARG A 239 4.88 -1.67 22.59
CA ARG A 239 5.69 -1.82 21.38
C ARG A 239 7.04 -1.14 21.56
N CYS A 240 8.13 -1.85 21.31
CA CYS A 240 9.46 -1.26 21.24
C CYS A 240 10.15 -1.65 19.93
N TYR A 241 10.42 -0.67 19.08
CA TYR A 241 11.15 -0.89 17.83
C TYR A 241 12.67 -0.86 18.02
N ILE A 242 13.17 -0.40 19.17
CA ILE A 242 14.60 -0.46 19.48
C ILE A 242 14.99 -1.92 19.74
N PRO A 243 16.03 -2.45 19.07
CA PRO A 243 16.43 -3.84 19.24
C PRO A 243 16.88 -4.18 20.66
N LYS A 244 16.54 -5.37 21.16
CA LYS A 244 17.03 -5.93 22.42
C LYS A 244 18.55 -5.91 22.48
N SER A 245 19.22 -6.34 21.41
CA SER A 245 20.69 -6.27 21.32
C SER A 245 21.27 -4.87 21.58
N ALA A 246 20.59 -3.82 21.12
CA ALA A 246 21.00 -2.43 21.39
C ALA A 246 20.69 -2.00 22.83
N LEU A 247 19.51 -2.36 23.34
CA LEU A 247 19.10 -2.10 24.73
C LEU A 247 20.05 -2.78 25.73
N ASP A 248 20.32 -4.07 25.53
CA ASP A 248 21.21 -4.88 26.38
C ASP A 248 22.63 -4.31 26.41
N SER A 249 23.15 -3.87 25.25
CA SER A 249 24.49 -3.26 25.17
C SER A 249 24.64 -1.96 25.95
N THR A 250 23.51 -1.32 26.30
CA THR A 250 23.47 -0.05 27.05
C THR A 250 22.86 -0.20 28.44
N GLY A 251 22.50 -1.43 28.87
CA GLY A 251 21.88 -1.70 30.16
C GLY A 251 20.47 -1.11 30.31
N LEU A 252 19.78 -0.85 29.20
CA LEU A 252 18.42 -0.30 29.18
C LEU A 252 17.37 -1.40 29.07
N THR A 253 16.18 -1.15 29.63
CA THR A 253 14.99 -2.00 29.46
C THR A 253 13.87 -1.20 28.80
N PRO A 254 13.01 -1.84 27.98
CA PRO A 254 11.93 -1.15 27.27
C PRO A 254 10.69 -1.03 28.17
N VAL A 255 10.80 -0.24 29.25
CA VAL A 255 9.75 0.02 30.25
C VAL A 255 9.32 1.48 30.28
#